data_AF-A0A2N2IHC2-F1
#
_entry.id   AF-A0A2N2IHC2-F1
#
_cell.length_a   1.000
_cell.length_b   1.000
_cell.length_c   1.000
_cell.angle_alpha   90.00
_cell.angle_beta   90.00
_cell.angle_gamma   90.00
#
_symmetry.space_group_name_H-M   'P 1'
#
loop_
_entity.id
_entity.type
_entity.pdbx_description
1 polymer ?
#
loop_
_entity_poly.entity_id
_entity_poly.type
_entity_poly.pdbx_seq_one_letter_code
_entity_poly.pdbx_strand_id
1 'polypeptide(L)'
;GPLALVASTFLPEEGRIRDTASIPDRPRVLLFAPVLKHKILPLAEILADVLGVAESAMGCPVEIEFACRLHRDKPHRPVFSLLQLRPMSARADLNRVTITEHDRERAFCLSTHALGNAEKTDVRDIVFVRPDAFEVEKTVQIAGEIGRINASLLAEGRKYLLVGPGRWGTADRWLGIPVAWNDICGVSAIVETASAQLRVEPSQGSHFFHNITTLGINYIMMSGKEGERFDWGWLEGHELVAREGHVAHVRLSSPMIIKVDGRTSQCAITPGNGAERGHGQAPQGAGCCTLGSGGSGSPEQCEL
;
A
#
# COMPACT_ATOMS: atom_id res chain seq x y z
N GLY A 1 -19.91 24.62 -14.59
CA GLY A 1 -18.65 24.13 -15.19
C GLY A 1 -18.68 22.63 -15.45
N PRO A 2 -17.65 22.08 -16.10
CA PRO A 2 -17.55 20.66 -16.50
C PRO A 2 -17.77 19.68 -15.35
N LEU A 3 -17.31 20.05 -14.15
CA LEU A 3 -17.43 19.24 -12.93
C LEU A 3 -18.86 18.87 -12.54
N ALA A 4 -19.88 19.59 -13.01
CA ALA A 4 -21.27 19.23 -12.67
C ALA A 4 -21.70 17.87 -13.24
N LEU A 5 -21.04 17.37 -14.28
CA LEU A 5 -21.34 16.06 -14.88
C LEU A 5 -20.75 14.89 -14.08
N VAL A 6 -19.96 15.19 -13.03
CA VAL A 6 -19.32 14.18 -12.17
C VAL A 6 -19.48 14.48 -10.67
N ALA A 7 -20.07 15.62 -10.33
CA ALA A 7 -20.25 16.06 -8.94
C ALA A 7 -21.69 15.79 -8.43
N SER A 8 -21.75 15.47 -7.15
CA SER A 8 -22.94 15.44 -6.31
C SER A 8 -22.84 16.55 -5.25
N THR A 9 -23.91 16.77 -4.49
CA THR A 9 -23.94 17.79 -3.43
C THR A 9 -24.18 17.13 -2.08
N PHE A 10 -23.37 17.48 -1.09
CA PHE A 10 -23.62 17.12 0.30
C PHE A 10 -24.50 18.18 0.98
N LEU A 11 -25.53 17.73 1.67
CA LEU A 11 -26.45 18.54 2.47
C LEU A 11 -26.21 18.22 3.95
N PRO A 12 -25.39 19.02 4.67
CA PRO A 12 -25.03 18.75 6.06
C PRO A 12 -26.23 18.65 6.99
N GLU A 13 -27.25 19.50 6.78
CA GLU A 13 -28.47 19.54 7.58
C GLU A 13 -29.31 18.27 7.48
N GLU A 14 -29.25 17.58 6.34
CA GLU A 14 -29.96 16.31 6.14
C GLU A 14 -29.05 15.10 6.40
N GLY A 15 -27.74 15.31 6.57
CA GLY A 15 -26.76 14.22 6.61
C GLY A 15 -26.74 13.38 5.33
N ARG A 16 -27.09 13.97 4.17
CA ARG A 16 -27.34 13.23 2.92
C ARG A 16 -26.61 13.82 1.72
N ILE A 17 -26.40 12.98 0.72
CA ILE A 17 -25.86 13.37 -0.58
C ILE A 17 -26.97 13.32 -1.63
N ARG A 18 -27.06 14.36 -2.45
CA ARG A 18 -27.94 14.45 -3.62
C ARG A 18 -27.11 14.34 -4.89
N ASP A 19 -27.56 13.49 -5.81
CA ASP A 19 -26.91 13.25 -7.11
C ASP A 19 -27.15 14.40 -8.12
N THR A 20 -26.90 15.64 -7.68
CA THR A 20 -26.98 16.85 -8.48
C THR A 20 -25.88 17.81 -8.04
N ALA A 21 -25.35 18.58 -8.98
CA ALA A 21 -24.41 19.67 -8.74
C ALA A 21 -25.06 21.06 -8.85
N SER A 22 -26.39 21.12 -8.89
CA SER A 22 -27.12 22.37 -9.16
C SER A 22 -27.54 23.14 -7.91
N ILE A 23 -27.38 22.57 -6.72
CA ILE A 23 -27.80 23.23 -5.47
C ILE A 23 -26.78 24.33 -5.12
N PRO A 24 -27.15 25.62 -5.12
CA PRO A 24 -26.21 26.72 -4.84
C PRO A 24 -25.64 26.66 -3.43
N ASP A 25 -24.43 27.22 -3.24
CA ASP A 25 -23.81 27.45 -1.92
C ASP A 25 -23.63 26.22 -1.02
N ARG A 26 -23.57 25.02 -1.63
CA ARG A 26 -23.38 23.75 -0.91
C ARG A 26 -22.09 23.03 -1.30
N PRO A 27 -21.48 22.27 -0.36
CA PRO A 27 -20.29 21.48 -0.65
C PRO A 27 -20.52 20.49 -1.79
N ARG A 28 -19.58 20.44 -2.72
CA ARG A 28 -19.57 19.48 -3.83
C ARG A 28 -18.72 18.27 -3.47
N VAL A 29 -19.19 17.09 -3.86
CA VAL A 29 -18.47 15.82 -3.69
C VAL A 29 -18.39 15.13 -5.05
N LEU A 30 -17.23 14.62 -5.42
CA LEU A 30 -17.04 13.93 -6.70
C LEU A 30 -17.40 12.45 -6.54
N LEU A 31 -18.63 12.09 -6.90
CA LEU A 31 -19.13 10.71 -6.82
C LEU A 31 -19.44 10.09 -8.18
N PHE A 32 -19.31 10.85 -9.27
CA PHE A 32 -19.59 10.38 -10.63
C PHE A 32 -21.01 9.82 -10.82
N ALA A 33 -21.97 10.21 -9.97
CA ALA A 33 -23.33 9.68 -10.00
C ALA A 33 -24.02 9.81 -11.38
N PRO A 34 -23.86 10.91 -12.14
CA PRO A 34 -24.39 10.98 -13.51
C PRO A 34 -23.86 9.87 -14.43
N VAL A 35 -22.57 9.52 -14.31
CA VAL A 35 -21.94 8.48 -15.13
C VAL A 35 -22.29 7.08 -14.61
N LEU A 36 -22.09 6.83 -13.31
CA LEU A 36 -22.17 5.49 -12.73
C LEU A 36 -23.60 5.05 -12.39
N LYS A 37 -24.46 5.97 -11.93
CA LYS A 37 -25.85 5.66 -11.54
C LYS A 37 -26.84 6.01 -12.64
N HIS A 38 -26.71 7.21 -13.21
CA HIS A 38 -27.66 7.69 -14.25
C HIS A 38 -27.25 7.30 -15.66
N LYS A 39 -26.09 6.65 -15.83
CA LYS A 39 -25.61 6.08 -17.10
C LYS A 39 -25.67 7.05 -18.27
N ILE A 40 -25.27 8.32 -18.06
CA ILE A 40 -25.19 9.31 -19.16
C ILE A 40 -24.20 8.87 -20.26
N LEU A 41 -23.29 7.97 -19.91
CA LEU A 41 -22.42 7.19 -20.78
C LEU A 41 -22.39 5.77 -20.19
N PRO A 42 -22.59 4.70 -20.99
CA PRO A 42 -22.45 3.31 -20.53
C PRO A 42 -20.96 2.95 -20.36
N LEU A 43 -20.29 3.64 -19.43
CA LEU A 43 -18.83 3.57 -19.29
C LEU A 43 -18.39 2.16 -18.88
N ALA A 44 -19.08 1.53 -17.94
CA ALA A 44 -18.73 0.19 -17.46
C ALA A 44 -18.85 -0.85 -18.59
N GLU A 45 -19.91 -0.79 -19.39
CA GLU A 45 -20.12 -1.69 -20.53
C GLU A 45 -19.05 -1.46 -21.60
N ILE A 46 -18.74 -0.19 -21.95
CA ILE A 46 -17.67 0.14 -22.89
C ILE A 46 -16.32 -0.38 -22.41
N LEU A 47 -15.98 -0.20 -21.13
CA LEU A 47 -14.71 -0.64 -20.58
C LEU A 47 -14.60 -2.17 -20.60
N ALA A 48 -15.66 -2.89 -20.24
CA ALA A 48 -15.67 -4.36 -20.30
C ALA A 48 -15.46 -4.87 -21.73
N ASP A 49 -16.15 -4.28 -22.71
CA ASP A 49 -16.02 -4.65 -24.12
C ASP A 49 -14.62 -4.33 -24.67
N VAL A 50 -14.11 -3.11 -24.41
CA VAL A 50 -12.79 -2.68 -24.88
C VAL A 50 -11.68 -3.54 -24.27
N LEU A 51 -11.74 -3.80 -22.96
CA LEU A 51 -10.76 -4.66 -22.29
C LEU A 51 -10.80 -6.08 -22.85
N GLY A 52 -11.98 -6.67 -23.02
CA GLY A 52 -12.11 -8.04 -23.56
C GLY A 52 -11.59 -8.18 -25.00
N VAL A 53 -11.91 -7.21 -25.87
CA VAL A 53 -11.39 -7.18 -27.24
C VAL A 53 -9.87 -6.98 -27.25
N ALA A 54 -9.37 -6.05 -26.46
CA ALA A 54 -7.95 -5.73 -26.44
C ALA A 54 -7.11 -6.86 -25.82
N GLU A 55 -7.59 -7.52 -24.76
CA GLU A 55 -6.98 -8.72 -24.19
C GLU A 55 -6.93 -9.86 -25.22
N SER A 56 -8.05 -10.13 -25.90
CA SER A 56 -8.10 -11.16 -26.93
C SER A 56 -7.17 -10.86 -28.11
N ALA A 57 -7.08 -9.60 -28.55
CA ALA A 57 -6.23 -9.19 -29.66
C ALA A 57 -4.73 -9.22 -29.31
N MET A 58 -4.39 -8.88 -28.06
CA MET A 58 -3.00 -8.86 -27.58
C MET A 58 -2.52 -10.20 -27.02
N GLY A 59 -3.45 -11.14 -26.76
CA GLY A 59 -3.13 -12.46 -26.20
C GLY A 59 -2.63 -12.43 -24.76
N CYS A 60 -2.85 -11.33 -24.04
CA CYS A 60 -2.47 -11.13 -22.65
C CYS A 60 -3.33 -10.02 -22.03
N PRO A 61 -3.42 -9.93 -20.69
CA PRO A 61 -4.07 -8.81 -20.02
C PRO A 61 -3.52 -7.47 -20.49
N VAL A 62 -4.36 -6.44 -20.49
CA VAL A 62 -4.02 -5.13 -21.03
C VAL A 62 -4.36 -4.02 -20.05
N GLU A 63 -3.57 -2.95 -20.10
CA GLU A 63 -3.87 -1.67 -19.47
C GLU A 63 -4.34 -0.68 -20.54
N ILE A 64 -5.38 0.09 -20.25
CA ILE A 64 -5.88 1.15 -21.12
C ILE A 64 -5.90 2.50 -20.41
N GLU A 65 -5.54 3.56 -21.15
CA GLU A 65 -5.85 4.93 -20.77
C GLU A 65 -6.93 5.46 -21.70
N PHE A 66 -7.91 6.18 -21.16
CA PHE A 66 -9.03 6.69 -21.93
C PHE A 66 -9.44 8.09 -21.48
N ALA A 67 -10.16 8.80 -22.35
CA ALA A 67 -10.83 10.04 -22.04
C ALA A 67 -12.30 9.99 -22.44
N CYS A 68 -13.15 10.60 -21.62
CA CYS A 68 -14.57 10.74 -21.88
C CYS A 68 -14.92 12.21 -22.07
N ARG A 69 -15.41 12.57 -23.26
CA ARG A 69 -16.02 13.88 -23.50
C ARG A 69 -17.51 13.77 -23.21
N LEU A 70 -17.95 14.41 -22.13
CA LEU A 70 -19.34 14.45 -21.72
C LEU A 70 -19.97 15.79 -22.14
N HIS A 71 -21.20 15.74 -22.65
CA HIS A 71 -21.96 16.91 -23.08
C HIS A 71 -23.18 17.08 -22.16
N ARG A 72 -23.51 18.33 -21.81
CA ARG A 72 -24.70 18.65 -21.02
C ARG A 72 -25.99 18.63 -21.85
N ASP A 73 -25.86 18.98 -23.14
CA ASP A 73 -27.00 19.24 -24.02
C ASP A 73 -27.10 18.16 -25.11
N LYS A 74 -28.34 17.74 -25.42
CA LYS A 74 -28.64 17.01 -26.66
C LYS A 74 -28.56 18.03 -27.81
N PRO A 75 -27.89 17.75 -28.94
CA PRO A 75 -27.80 16.44 -29.61
C PRO A 75 -26.43 15.73 -29.49
N HIS A 76 -25.47 16.29 -28.76
CA HIS A 76 -24.10 15.75 -28.75
C HIS A 76 -24.03 14.48 -27.89
N ARG A 77 -23.73 13.36 -28.54
CA ARG A 77 -23.48 12.09 -27.84
C ARG A 77 -22.15 12.17 -27.09
N PRO A 78 -22.04 11.58 -25.90
CA PRO A 78 -20.76 11.49 -25.21
C PRO A 78 -19.78 10.69 -26.08
N VAL A 79 -18.51 11.07 -26.04
CA VAL A 79 -17.44 10.43 -26.81
C VAL A 79 -16.48 9.75 -25.85
N PHE A 80 -16.28 8.45 -26.04
CA PHE A 80 -15.19 7.69 -25.43
C PHE A 80 -14.00 7.69 -26.40
N SER A 81 -12.81 7.93 -25.88
CA SER A 81 -11.58 7.93 -26.67
C SER A 81 -10.53 7.10 -25.96
N LEU A 82 -10.05 6.05 -26.63
CA LEU A 82 -8.91 5.27 -26.18
C LEU A 82 -7.64 6.09 -26.47
N LEU A 83 -6.92 6.45 -25.42
CA LEU A 83 -5.70 7.26 -25.52
C LEU A 83 -4.46 6.37 -25.61
N GLN A 84 -4.49 5.24 -24.90
CA GLN A 84 -3.38 4.31 -24.86
C GLN A 84 -3.88 2.90 -24.59
N LEU A 85 -3.22 1.92 -25.20
CA LEU A 85 -3.39 0.50 -24.94
C LEU A 85 -2.01 -0.11 -24.80
N ARG A 86 -1.77 -0.82 -23.70
CA ARG A 86 -0.51 -1.50 -23.45
C ARG A 86 -0.76 -2.95 -23.01
N PRO A 87 -0.06 -3.92 -23.60
CA PRO A 87 -0.04 -5.26 -23.04
C PRO A 87 0.61 -5.18 -21.65
N MET A 88 -0.06 -5.73 -20.65
CA MET A 88 0.59 -6.01 -19.37
C MET A 88 1.51 -7.20 -19.64
N SER A 89 2.82 -6.93 -19.74
CA SER A 89 3.80 -7.92 -20.17
C SER A 89 3.63 -9.24 -19.41
N ALA A 90 3.41 -10.31 -20.17
CA ALA A 90 3.09 -11.69 -19.78
C ALA A 90 4.10 -12.41 -18.86
N ARG A 91 5.01 -11.70 -18.18
CA ARG A 91 5.89 -12.30 -17.16
C ARG A 91 5.18 -12.54 -15.83
N ALA A 92 4.11 -11.81 -15.57
CA ALA A 92 3.31 -11.98 -14.36
C ALA A 92 2.38 -13.21 -14.43
N ASP A 93 1.77 -13.51 -15.60
CA ASP A 93 0.70 -14.53 -15.70
C ASP A 93 1.18 -15.98 -15.77
N LEU A 94 2.47 -16.24 -16.05
CA LEU A 94 2.98 -17.62 -16.14
C LEU A 94 3.33 -18.22 -14.77
N ASN A 95 3.58 -17.40 -13.75
CA ASN A 95 3.83 -17.91 -12.41
C ASN A 95 2.53 -17.84 -11.61
N ARG A 96 1.86 -19.00 -11.50
CA ARG A 96 0.76 -19.18 -10.54
C ARG A 96 1.34 -19.08 -9.12
N VAL A 97 1.46 -17.85 -8.62
CA VAL A 97 1.94 -17.59 -7.26
C VAL A 97 0.93 -18.19 -6.30
N THR A 98 1.37 -19.16 -5.51
CA THR A 98 0.54 -19.79 -4.48
C THR A 98 1.10 -19.43 -3.12
N ILE A 99 0.31 -18.71 -2.33
CA ILE A 99 0.62 -18.41 -0.93
C ILE A 99 0.02 -19.54 -0.09
N THR A 100 0.90 -20.44 0.37
CA THR A 100 0.54 -21.61 1.18
C THR A 100 0.34 -21.22 2.65
N GLU A 101 -0.27 -22.09 3.45
CA GLU A 101 -0.38 -21.86 4.90
C GLU A 101 1.00 -21.75 5.56
N HIS A 102 1.95 -22.57 5.12
CA HIS A 102 3.34 -22.50 5.58
C HIS A 102 3.99 -21.13 5.27
N ASP A 103 3.66 -20.50 4.14
CA ASP A 103 4.12 -19.13 3.86
C ASP A 103 3.52 -18.14 4.86
N ARG A 104 2.23 -18.26 5.21
CA ARG A 104 1.56 -17.37 6.18
C ARG A 104 2.13 -17.52 7.59
N GLU A 105 2.41 -18.74 8.01
CA GLU A 105 2.98 -19.05 9.34
C GLU A 105 4.39 -18.48 9.51
N ARG A 106 5.19 -18.49 8.44
CA ARG A 106 6.58 -17.98 8.43
C ARG A 106 6.68 -16.50 8.07
N ALA A 107 5.61 -15.89 7.56
CA ALA A 107 5.66 -14.52 7.06
C ALA A 107 5.91 -13.51 8.18
N PHE A 108 6.94 -12.67 7.98
CA PHE A 108 7.13 -11.45 8.78
C PHE A 108 6.26 -10.31 8.24
N CYS A 109 5.82 -10.38 6.98
CA CYS A 109 4.85 -9.46 6.39
C CYS A 109 3.75 -10.26 5.68
N LEU A 110 2.51 -10.14 6.15
CA LEU A 110 1.31 -10.75 5.57
C LEU A 110 0.29 -9.65 5.33
N SER A 111 -0.20 -9.52 4.10
CA SER A 111 -1.19 -8.51 3.72
C SER A 111 -2.30 -9.12 2.86
N THR A 112 -3.49 -8.55 3.00
CA THR A 112 -4.65 -8.86 2.16
C THR A 112 -4.88 -7.81 1.08
N HIS A 113 -4.03 -6.78 1.00
CA HIS A 113 -4.14 -5.64 0.09
C HIS A 113 -2.79 -5.42 -0.59
N ALA A 114 -2.54 -6.18 -1.67
CA ALA A 114 -1.31 -6.10 -2.45
C ALA A 114 -1.56 -5.99 -3.95
N LEU A 115 -0.63 -5.32 -4.64
CA LEU A 115 -0.65 -5.07 -6.08
C LEU A 115 0.60 -5.67 -6.75
N GLY A 116 0.39 -6.13 -7.98
CA GLY A 116 1.38 -6.88 -8.76
C GLY A 116 1.18 -8.38 -8.63
N ASN A 117 1.98 -9.17 -9.34
CA ASN A 117 1.97 -10.63 -9.26
C ASN A 117 3.40 -11.14 -9.45
N ALA A 118 4.02 -11.65 -8.39
CA ALA A 118 5.42 -12.04 -8.42
C ALA A 118 5.79 -13.04 -7.32
N GLU A 119 6.80 -13.85 -7.61
CA GLU A 119 7.60 -14.56 -6.61
C GLU A 119 9.06 -14.10 -6.77
N LYS A 120 9.59 -13.40 -5.77
CA LYS A 120 10.96 -12.85 -5.79
C LYS A 120 11.81 -13.53 -4.72
N THR A 121 13.02 -13.90 -5.11
CA THR A 121 14.02 -14.60 -4.27
C THR A 121 15.41 -13.98 -4.36
N ASP A 122 15.51 -12.76 -4.90
CA ASP A 122 16.76 -12.03 -5.14
C ASP A 122 17.00 -10.86 -4.16
N VAL A 123 16.08 -10.60 -3.23
CA VAL A 123 16.12 -9.43 -2.33
C VAL A 123 16.66 -9.80 -0.95
N ARG A 124 17.71 -9.10 -0.49
CA ARG A 124 18.30 -9.28 0.86
C ARG A 124 18.24 -8.03 1.73
N ASP A 125 18.15 -6.88 1.10
CA ASP A 125 18.24 -5.59 1.77
C ASP A 125 16.82 -5.09 2.10
N ILE A 126 16.61 -4.63 3.33
CA ILE A 126 15.37 -3.96 3.76
C ILE A 126 15.75 -2.57 4.22
N VAL A 127 15.16 -1.56 3.59
CA VAL A 127 15.26 -0.15 3.99
C VAL A 127 13.94 0.22 4.60
N PHE A 128 13.95 0.71 5.84
CA PHE A 128 12.72 1.02 6.54
C PHE A 128 12.78 2.31 7.34
N VAL A 129 11.64 2.98 7.42
CA VAL A 129 11.43 4.10 8.32
C VAL A 129 11.12 3.54 9.70
N ARG A 130 11.95 3.90 10.67
CA ARG A 130 11.85 3.40 12.03
C ARG A 130 10.60 3.94 12.73
N PRO A 131 9.70 3.09 13.25
CA PRO A 131 8.48 3.54 13.91
C PRO A 131 8.75 4.44 15.12
N ASP A 132 9.81 4.15 15.89
CA ASP A 132 10.18 4.89 17.11
C ASP A 132 10.76 6.28 16.84
N ALA A 133 11.26 6.52 15.62
CA ALA A 133 11.82 7.80 15.20
C ALA A 133 10.91 8.57 14.24
N PHE A 134 9.77 8.01 13.82
CA PHE A 134 8.96 8.63 12.78
C PHE A 134 8.25 9.91 13.26
N GLU A 135 8.51 11.01 12.55
CA GLU A 135 7.86 12.31 12.74
C GLU A 135 7.29 12.79 11.40
N VAL A 136 6.00 13.14 11.34
CA VAL A 136 5.32 13.56 10.11
C VAL A 136 5.94 14.84 9.54
N GLU A 137 6.39 15.73 10.42
CA GLU A 137 7.07 16.98 10.10
C GLU A 137 8.43 16.75 9.42
N LYS A 138 9.02 15.56 9.59
CA LYS A 138 10.34 15.18 9.07
C LYS A 138 10.28 14.39 7.77
N THR A 139 9.09 14.12 7.21
CA THR A 139 8.90 13.33 5.98
C THR A 139 9.81 13.71 4.80
N VAL A 140 10.16 14.99 4.64
CA VAL A 140 11.10 15.46 3.60
C VAL A 140 12.53 15.06 3.90
N GLN A 141 12.95 15.17 5.16
CA GLN A 141 14.25 14.72 5.60
C GLN A 141 14.36 13.20 5.43
N ILE A 142 13.29 12.47 5.79
CA ILE A 142 13.16 11.01 5.61
C ILE A 142 13.33 10.64 4.12
N ALA A 143 12.69 11.36 3.20
CA ALA A 143 12.86 11.12 1.77
C ALA A 143 14.34 11.25 1.33
N GLY A 144 15.05 12.27 1.84
CA GLY A 144 16.49 12.44 1.58
C GLY A 144 17.38 11.36 2.20
N GLU A 145 17.04 10.87 3.39
CA GLU A 145 17.71 9.73 4.05
C GLU A 145 17.53 8.44 3.22
N ILE A 146 16.33 8.18 2.71
CA ILE A 146 16.05 7.06 1.81
C ILE A 146 16.86 7.19 0.52
N GLY A 147 16.89 8.39 -0.08
CA GLY A 147 17.62 8.62 -1.33
C GLY A 147 19.12 8.33 -1.23
N ARG A 148 19.76 8.63 -0.09
CA ARG A 148 21.19 8.31 0.14
C ARG A 148 21.44 6.81 0.25
N ILE A 149 20.60 6.09 1.00
CA ILE A 149 20.69 4.63 1.09
C ILE A 149 20.42 3.98 -0.27
N ASN A 150 19.41 4.45 -1.01
CA ASN A 150 19.11 4.00 -2.37
C ASN A 150 20.32 4.18 -3.30
N ALA A 151 21.00 5.34 -3.25
CA ALA A 151 22.20 5.57 -4.05
C ALA A 151 23.32 4.58 -3.75
N SER A 152 23.55 4.24 -2.47
CA SER A 152 24.53 3.23 -2.07
C SER A 152 24.16 1.83 -2.60
N LEU A 153 22.92 1.41 -2.39
CA LEU A 153 22.44 0.10 -2.85
C LEU A 153 22.45 -0.02 -4.37
N LEU A 154 22.11 1.05 -5.09
CA LEU A 154 22.16 1.08 -6.54
C LEU A 154 23.59 0.95 -7.08
N ALA A 155 24.57 1.59 -6.42
CA ALA A 155 25.98 1.45 -6.76
C ALA A 155 26.49 0.01 -6.58
N GLU A 156 25.93 -0.72 -5.61
CA GLU A 156 26.18 -2.15 -5.39
C GLU A 156 25.36 -3.08 -6.32
N GLY A 157 24.47 -2.53 -7.17
CA GLY A 157 23.57 -3.32 -8.02
C GLY A 157 22.51 -4.10 -7.22
N ARG A 158 22.16 -3.63 -6.03
CA ARG A 158 21.26 -4.32 -5.09
C ARG A 158 19.86 -3.75 -5.12
N LYS A 159 18.88 -4.66 -5.19
CA LYS A 159 17.48 -4.31 -4.97
C LYS A 159 17.12 -4.50 -3.50
N TYR A 160 16.11 -3.77 -3.05
CA TYR A 160 15.69 -3.79 -1.66
C TYR A 160 14.17 -3.75 -1.48
N LEU A 161 13.70 -4.17 -0.31
CA LEU A 161 12.35 -3.95 0.18
C LEU A 161 12.30 -2.59 0.88
N LEU A 162 11.39 -1.71 0.48
CA LEU A 162 11.15 -0.44 1.17
C LEU A 162 9.94 -0.58 2.10
N VAL A 163 10.07 -0.19 3.37
CA VAL A 163 8.99 -0.28 4.36
C VAL A 163 8.83 1.05 5.09
N GLY A 164 7.61 1.54 5.24
CA GLY A 164 7.41 2.80 5.97
C GLY A 164 5.98 3.30 5.96
N PRO A 165 5.70 4.32 6.78
CA PRO A 165 4.34 4.75 7.06
C PRO A 165 3.77 5.67 5.97
N GLY A 166 2.47 5.52 5.72
CA GLY A 166 1.71 6.37 4.81
C GLY A 166 2.05 6.19 3.33
N ARG A 167 1.61 7.16 2.50
CA ARG A 167 1.81 7.11 1.05
C ARG A 167 3.24 7.42 0.64
N TRP A 168 3.75 6.66 -0.32
CA TRP A 168 5.00 6.99 -0.99
C TRP A 168 4.75 7.93 -2.18
N GLY A 169 5.59 8.95 -2.33
CA GLY A 169 5.56 9.86 -3.49
C GLY A 169 4.36 10.81 -3.54
N THR A 170 3.73 11.06 -2.39
CA THR A 170 2.65 12.05 -2.25
C THR A 170 3.19 13.48 -2.27
N ALA A 171 2.45 14.40 -2.91
CA ALA A 171 2.73 15.83 -2.80
C ALA A 171 2.31 16.40 -1.42
N ASP A 172 1.33 15.76 -0.77
CA ASP A 172 0.89 16.10 0.57
C ASP A 172 1.70 15.33 1.61
N ARG A 173 2.60 16.05 2.30
CA ARG A 173 3.52 15.53 3.31
C ARG A 173 2.81 15.03 4.57
N TRP A 174 1.57 15.47 4.79
CA TRP A 174 0.74 15.00 5.91
C TRP A 174 0.03 13.69 5.61
N LEU A 175 0.16 13.16 4.38
CA LEU A 175 -0.37 11.85 3.98
C LEU A 175 0.73 10.81 3.74
N GLY A 176 2.00 11.18 3.87
CA GLY A 176 3.11 10.25 3.66
C GLY A 176 4.43 10.92 3.27
N ILE A 177 5.34 10.11 2.73
CA ILE A 177 6.73 10.49 2.48
C ILE A 177 6.88 10.93 1.02
N PRO A 178 7.29 12.19 0.75
CA PRO A 178 7.34 12.77 -0.59
C PRO A 178 8.61 12.34 -1.36
N VAL A 179 8.85 11.04 -1.48
CA VAL A 179 9.96 10.50 -2.29
C VAL A 179 9.73 10.79 -3.77
N ALA A 180 10.76 11.24 -4.47
CA ALA A 180 10.81 11.24 -5.92
C ALA A 180 11.24 9.86 -6.43
N TRP A 181 11.04 9.60 -7.73
CA TRP A 181 11.47 8.34 -8.33
C TRP A 181 12.97 8.06 -8.14
N ASN A 182 13.81 9.08 -8.25
CA ASN A 182 15.25 8.96 -8.07
C ASN A 182 15.65 8.58 -6.62
N ASP A 183 14.77 8.83 -5.64
CA ASP A 183 15.03 8.48 -4.25
C ASP A 183 14.82 6.98 -3.99
N ILE A 184 14.09 6.28 -4.86
CA ILE A 184 13.69 4.88 -4.64
C ILE A 184 13.85 3.97 -5.87
N CYS A 185 14.61 4.38 -6.89
CA CYS A 185 14.68 3.66 -8.16
C CYS A 185 15.27 2.23 -8.07
N GLY A 186 15.93 1.87 -6.96
CA GLY A 186 16.43 0.52 -6.68
C GLY A 186 15.43 -0.41 -5.99
N VAL A 187 14.21 0.05 -5.70
CA VAL A 187 13.22 -0.72 -4.94
C VAL A 187 12.67 -1.91 -5.73
N SER A 188 12.54 -3.06 -5.05
CA SER A 188 11.91 -4.28 -5.62
C SER A 188 10.45 -4.42 -5.20
N ALA A 189 10.15 -4.04 -3.96
CA ALA A 189 8.82 -4.07 -3.40
C ALA A 189 8.70 -2.97 -2.33
N ILE A 190 7.49 -2.46 -2.17
CA ILE A 190 7.16 -1.39 -1.23
C ILE A 190 6.09 -1.88 -0.27
N VAL A 191 6.27 -1.63 1.02
CA VAL A 191 5.28 -1.87 2.07
C VAL A 191 4.89 -0.53 2.69
N GLU A 192 3.62 -0.16 2.54
CA GLU A 192 3.00 0.93 3.27
C GLU A 192 2.47 0.40 4.60
N THR A 193 3.00 0.93 5.69
CA THR A 193 2.54 0.60 7.03
C THR A 193 1.50 1.61 7.50
N ALA A 194 0.48 1.13 8.20
CA ALA A 194 -0.43 2.02 8.91
C ALA A 194 0.34 2.75 10.01
N SER A 195 0.17 4.07 10.09
CA SER A 195 0.59 4.86 11.24
C SER A 195 -0.65 5.50 11.86
N ALA A 196 -0.71 5.55 13.19
CA ALA A 196 -1.79 6.26 13.90
C ALA A 196 -1.88 7.74 13.49
N GLN A 197 -0.77 8.30 13.03
CA GLN A 197 -0.63 9.70 12.61
C GLN A 197 -1.00 9.91 11.13
N LEU A 198 -1.08 8.84 10.31
CA LEU A 198 -1.35 8.92 8.87
C LEU A 198 -2.50 7.96 8.51
N ARG A 199 -3.73 8.47 8.47
CA ARG A 199 -4.87 7.72 7.88
C ARG A 199 -4.98 8.08 6.42
N VAL A 200 -4.78 7.09 5.55
CA VAL A 200 -4.68 7.32 4.11
C VAL A 200 -5.51 6.29 3.35
N GLU A 201 -6.35 6.75 2.42
CA GLU A 201 -6.93 5.87 1.39
C GLU A 201 -5.87 5.55 0.32
N PRO A 202 -5.95 4.47 -0.46
CA PRO A 202 -5.03 4.25 -1.58
C PRO A 202 -5.22 5.32 -2.68
N SER A 203 -4.14 5.82 -3.31
CA SER A 203 -4.22 6.65 -4.52
C SER A 203 -3.42 6.02 -5.66
N GLN A 204 -4.10 5.67 -6.75
CA GLN A 204 -3.53 4.96 -7.89
C GLN A 204 -3.20 5.87 -9.09
N GLY A 205 -3.19 7.20 -8.91
CA GLY A 205 -3.35 8.17 -10.01
C GLY A 205 -2.13 8.99 -10.44
N SER A 206 -0.89 8.63 -10.10
CA SER A 206 0.29 9.47 -10.42
C SER A 206 1.34 8.74 -11.27
N HIS A 207 2.23 9.50 -11.92
CA HIS A 207 3.40 8.99 -12.65
C HIS A 207 4.26 8.02 -11.81
N PHE A 208 4.25 8.21 -10.49
CA PHE A 208 4.84 7.30 -9.51
C PHE A 208 4.23 5.89 -9.57
N PHE A 209 2.90 5.79 -9.64
CA PHE A 209 2.19 4.52 -9.73
C PHE A 209 2.43 3.82 -11.07
N HIS A 210 2.51 4.59 -12.16
CA HIS A 210 2.84 4.06 -13.48
C HIS A 210 4.24 3.41 -13.55
N ASN A 211 5.24 3.98 -12.85
CA ASN A 211 6.55 3.35 -12.73
C ASN A 211 6.50 2.06 -11.90
N ILE A 212 5.71 2.04 -10.82
CA ILE A 212 5.56 0.87 -9.96
C ILE A 212 5.00 -0.32 -10.77
N THR A 213 3.93 -0.09 -11.54
CA THR A 213 3.30 -1.15 -12.33
C THR A 213 4.20 -1.61 -13.49
N THR A 214 4.78 -0.67 -14.24
CA THR A 214 5.61 -0.99 -15.41
C THR A 214 6.91 -1.73 -15.06
N LEU A 215 7.52 -1.40 -13.92
CA LEU A 215 8.80 -1.98 -13.50
C LEU A 215 8.65 -3.26 -12.66
N GLY A 216 7.43 -3.76 -12.49
CA GLY A 216 7.16 -4.96 -11.70
C GLY A 216 7.52 -4.78 -10.22
N ILE A 217 7.34 -3.57 -9.70
CA ILE A 217 7.47 -3.29 -8.26
C ILE A 217 6.17 -3.73 -7.59
N ASN A 218 6.30 -4.61 -6.61
CA ASN A 218 5.14 -5.04 -5.84
C ASN A 218 4.79 -3.98 -4.79
N TYR A 219 3.50 -3.69 -4.63
CA TYR A 219 3.02 -2.70 -3.68
C TYR A 219 2.14 -3.37 -2.64
N ILE A 220 2.53 -3.29 -1.37
CA ILE A 220 1.87 -3.97 -0.26
C ILE A 220 1.33 -2.89 0.68
N MET A 221 0.04 -2.96 1.00
CA MET A 221 -0.62 -2.05 1.93
C MET A 221 -0.97 -2.78 3.21
N MET A 222 -0.61 -2.21 4.35
CA MET A 222 -0.99 -2.70 5.67
C MET A 222 -2.07 -1.79 6.24
N SER A 223 -3.29 -2.29 6.28
CA SER A 223 -4.45 -1.58 6.82
C SER A 223 -4.70 -1.86 8.31
N GLY A 224 -4.00 -2.85 8.88
CA GLY A 224 -4.19 -3.28 10.26
C GLY A 224 -5.46 -4.10 10.48
N LYS A 225 -6.05 -4.63 9.40
CA LYS A 225 -7.21 -5.52 9.46
C LYS A 225 -6.81 -6.91 9.97
N GLU A 226 -7.81 -7.65 10.42
CA GLU A 226 -7.64 -9.06 10.78
C GLU A 226 -7.05 -9.87 9.61
N GLY A 227 -6.03 -10.69 9.91
CA GLY A 227 -5.28 -11.44 8.90
C GLY A 227 -4.07 -10.70 8.30
N GLU A 228 -3.85 -9.43 8.65
CA GLU A 228 -2.63 -8.69 8.28
C GLU A 228 -1.64 -8.64 9.44
N ARG A 229 -0.34 -8.79 9.13
CA ARG A 229 0.73 -8.75 10.14
C ARG A 229 2.01 -8.18 9.54
N PHE A 230 2.66 -7.28 10.28
CA PHE A 230 4.06 -6.91 10.05
C PHE A 230 4.83 -7.10 11.35
N ASP A 231 5.85 -7.96 11.36
CA ASP A 231 6.64 -8.29 12.53
C ASP A 231 7.84 -7.35 12.67
N TRP A 232 7.60 -6.21 13.33
CA TRP A 232 8.64 -5.23 13.63
C TRP A 232 9.74 -5.80 14.52
N GLY A 233 9.40 -6.67 15.49
CA GLY A 233 10.38 -7.26 16.39
C GLY A 233 11.35 -8.19 15.66
N TRP A 234 10.87 -8.93 14.66
CA TRP A 234 11.73 -9.71 13.77
C TRP A 234 12.69 -8.80 12.98
N LEU A 235 12.19 -7.69 12.42
CA LEU A 235 13.00 -6.76 11.62
C LEU A 235 14.06 -6.04 12.46
N GLU A 236 13.67 -5.53 13.63
CA GLU A 236 14.54 -4.80 14.56
C GLU A 236 15.56 -5.69 15.26
N GLY A 237 15.36 -7.01 15.28
CA GLY A 237 16.32 -7.98 15.81
C GLY A 237 17.55 -8.21 14.93
N HIS A 238 17.61 -7.62 13.73
CA HIS A 238 18.74 -7.76 12.80
C HIS A 238 19.78 -6.66 13.01
N GLU A 239 21.05 -6.99 12.75
CA GLU A 239 22.12 -5.99 12.75
C GLU A 239 21.91 -4.95 11.64
N LEU A 240 22.04 -3.67 11.99
CA LEU A 240 21.91 -2.57 11.06
C LEU A 240 23.18 -2.44 10.22
N VAL A 241 23.04 -2.42 8.90
CA VAL A 241 24.11 -2.06 7.97
C VAL A 241 24.33 -0.55 7.99
N ALA A 242 23.24 0.21 8.01
CA ALA A 242 23.28 1.67 8.09
C ALA A 242 22.10 2.20 8.90
N ARG A 243 22.32 3.35 9.52
CA ARG A 243 21.29 4.13 10.22
C ARG A 243 21.50 5.61 9.91
N GLU A 244 20.48 6.23 9.31
CA GLU A 244 20.48 7.64 8.97
C GLU A 244 19.24 8.29 9.56
N GLY A 245 19.38 8.94 10.71
CA GLY A 245 18.27 9.64 11.37
C GLY A 245 17.08 8.70 11.64
N HIS A 246 16.06 8.81 10.78
CA HIS A 246 14.78 8.12 10.86
C HIS A 246 14.76 6.80 10.08
N VAL A 247 15.74 6.60 9.19
CA VAL A 247 15.79 5.45 8.29
C VAL A 247 16.87 4.46 8.73
N ALA A 248 16.54 3.18 8.65
CA ALA A 248 17.46 2.08 8.91
C ALA A 248 17.54 1.14 7.70
N HIS A 249 18.69 0.50 7.56
CA HIS A 249 18.94 -0.51 6.55
C HIS A 249 19.48 -1.76 7.22
N VAL A 250 18.80 -2.89 6.97
CA VAL A 250 19.27 -4.23 7.37
C VAL A 250 19.54 -5.08 6.15
N ARG A 251 20.47 -6.03 6.30
CA ARG A 251 20.80 -6.99 5.25
C ARG A 251 20.69 -8.41 5.80
N LEU A 252 19.80 -9.18 5.19
CA LEU A 252 19.59 -10.58 5.56
C LEU A 252 20.75 -11.45 5.07
N SER A 253 21.06 -12.51 5.84
CA SER A 253 22.05 -13.53 5.47
C SER A 253 21.64 -14.32 4.22
N SER A 254 20.35 -14.55 4.05
CA SER A 254 19.73 -15.21 2.89
C SER A 254 18.63 -14.32 2.28
N PRO A 255 18.39 -14.38 0.97
CA PRO A 255 17.35 -13.58 0.35
C PRO A 255 15.97 -13.96 0.90
N MET A 256 15.14 -12.93 1.15
CA MET A 256 13.74 -13.11 1.51
C MET A 256 12.95 -13.63 0.30
N ILE A 257 11.82 -14.25 0.58
CA ILE A 257 10.87 -14.69 -0.45
C ILE A 257 9.68 -13.73 -0.42
N ILE A 258 9.46 -12.99 -1.50
CA ILE A 258 8.32 -12.08 -1.66
C ILE A 258 7.33 -12.76 -2.61
N LYS A 259 6.18 -13.18 -2.08
CA LYS A 259 5.07 -13.71 -2.88
C LYS A 259 3.93 -12.70 -2.90
N VAL A 260 3.49 -12.31 -4.08
CA VAL A 260 2.28 -11.51 -4.31
C VAL A 260 1.41 -12.22 -5.32
N ASP A 261 0.20 -12.59 -4.90
CA ASP A 261 -0.84 -13.12 -5.77
C ASP A 261 -1.81 -11.99 -6.12
N GLY A 262 -1.68 -11.47 -7.35
CA GLY A 262 -2.50 -10.38 -7.84
C GLY A 262 -3.97 -10.74 -8.00
N ARG A 263 -4.31 -12.04 -8.10
CA ARG A 263 -5.71 -12.51 -8.26
C ARG A 263 -6.49 -12.42 -6.96
N THR A 264 -5.81 -12.69 -5.84
CA THR A 264 -6.40 -12.62 -4.49
C THR A 264 -6.03 -11.34 -3.76
N SER A 265 -5.17 -10.49 -4.36
CA SER A 265 -4.58 -9.30 -3.72
C SER A 265 -3.81 -9.62 -2.44
N GLN A 266 -3.30 -10.84 -2.30
CA GLN A 266 -2.60 -11.29 -1.09
C GLN A 266 -1.09 -11.22 -1.26
N CYS A 267 -0.39 -10.94 -0.16
CA CYS A 267 1.06 -10.98 -0.11
C CYS A 267 1.54 -11.71 1.15
N ALA A 268 2.57 -12.53 0.99
CA ALA A 268 3.38 -13.08 2.06
C ALA A 268 4.87 -12.83 1.77
N ILE A 269 5.57 -12.22 2.73
CA ILE A 269 7.02 -12.07 2.70
C ILE A 269 7.62 -12.89 3.84
N THR A 270 8.46 -13.85 3.48
CA THR A 270 9.07 -14.80 4.42
C THR A 270 10.59 -14.67 4.45
N PRO A 271 11.25 -15.00 5.57
CA PRO A 271 12.70 -15.15 5.60
C PRO A 271 13.16 -16.26 4.64
N GLY A 272 14.37 -16.13 4.10
CA GLY A 272 14.97 -17.17 3.27
C GLY A 272 15.15 -18.50 4.03
N ASN A 273 15.31 -19.60 3.29
CA ASN A 273 15.40 -20.97 3.83
C ASN A 273 16.65 -21.27 4.71
N GLY A 274 17.38 -20.24 5.16
CA GLY A 274 18.49 -20.35 6.13
C GLY A 274 18.37 -19.40 7.33
N ALA A 275 17.26 -18.65 7.43
CA ALA A 275 16.98 -17.76 8.56
C ALA A 275 15.90 -18.39 9.45
N GLU A 276 16.26 -19.44 10.18
CA GLU A 276 15.41 -19.94 11.28
C GLU A 276 15.58 -19.05 12.52
N ARG A 277 14.45 -18.85 13.22
CA ARG A 277 14.28 -17.90 14.32
C ARG A 277 15.40 -18.07 15.36
N GLY A 278 16.16 -17.01 15.62
CA GLY A 278 16.91 -16.90 16.86
C GLY A 278 15.91 -16.98 18.02
N HIS A 279 15.95 -18.07 18.80
CA HIS A 279 15.14 -18.24 19.99
C HIS A 279 15.50 -17.18 21.04
N GLY A 280 14.70 -16.12 21.12
CA GLY A 280 14.52 -15.38 22.36
C GLY A 280 13.65 -16.23 23.29
N GLN A 281 14.27 -16.97 24.20
CA GLN A 281 13.57 -17.62 25.31
C GLN A 281 12.80 -16.55 26.10
N ALA A 282 11.48 -16.67 26.15
CA ALA A 282 10.68 -16.00 27.17
C ALA A 282 11.06 -16.57 28.54
N PRO A 283 11.36 -15.74 29.56
CA PRO A 283 11.55 -16.26 30.91
C PRO A 283 10.20 -16.77 31.43
N GLN A 284 10.10 -18.09 31.54
CA GLN A 284 9.04 -18.75 32.29
C GLN A 284 9.28 -18.53 33.80
N GLY A 285 8.26 -18.03 34.49
CA GLY A 285 8.07 -18.30 35.93
C GLY A 285 8.38 -17.14 36.89
N ALA A 286 7.34 -16.36 37.21
CA ALA A 286 7.07 -15.93 38.58
C ALA A 286 5.54 -15.85 38.73
N GLY A 287 5.00 -16.56 39.71
CA GLY A 287 3.63 -17.07 39.71
C GLY A 287 2.56 -16.04 40.03
N CYS A 288 1.43 -16.17 39.34
CA CYS A 288 0.17 -15.59 39.78
C CYS A 288 -0.52 -16.62 40.67
N CYS A 289 -0.31 -16.49 41.98
CA CYS A 289 -1.10 -17.18 42.99
C CYS A 289 -2.56 -16.74 42.87
N THR A 290 -3.44 -17.73 42.83
CA THR A 290 -4.88 -17.63 42.96
C THR A 290 -5.26 -16.87 44.23
N LEU A 291 -6.00 -15.76 44.09
CA LEU A 291 -6.66 -15.07 45.19
C LEU A 291 -7.85 -15.92 45.67
N GLY A 292 -7.68 -16.54 46.83
CA GLY A 292 -8.76 -17.07 47.64
C GLY A 292 -9.53 -15.92 48.30
N SER A 293 -10.85 -15.99 48.20
CA SER A 293 -11.81 -15.20 48.95
C SER A 293 -11.73 -15.53 50.45
N GLY A 294 -11.55 -14.52 51.31
CA GLY A 294 -11.77 -14.69 52.75
C GLY A 294 -11.33 -13.49 53.61
N GLY A 295 -12.33 -12.77 54.15
CA GLY A 295 -12.32 -12.36 55.56
C GLY A 295 -11.58 -11.08 55.98
N SER A 296 -12.36 -10.00 56.07
CA SER A 296 -12.46 -9.06 57.22
C SER A 296 -11.20 -8.63 57.99
N GLY A 297 -10.87 -7.33 57.89
CA GLY A 297 -10.02 -6.62 58.86
C GLY A 297 -9.54 -5.25 58.37
N SER A 298 -10.29 -4.20 58.70
CA SER A 298 -9.89 -2.78 58.63
C SER A 298 -9.33 -2.30 59.99
N PRO A 299 -8.81 -1.07 60.14
CA PRO A 299 -7.91 -0.25 59.30
C PRO A 299 -6.78 0.43 60.12
N GLU A 300 -5.73 0.97 59.48
CA GLU A 300 -4.91 2.12 59.98
C GLU A 300 -3.92 2.56 58.87
N GLN A 301 -4.16 3.68 58.18
CA GLN A 301 -3.49 4.99 58.32
C GLN A 301 -1.94 4.95 58.23
N CYS A 302 -1.36 5.53 57.17
CA CYS A 302 -0.71 6.86 57.22
C CYS A 302 -0.11 7.28 55.85
N GLU A 303 -0.15 8.58 55.62
CA GLU A 303 0.19 9.34 54.41
C GLU A 303 1.70 9.38 54.09
N LEU A 304 2.05 9.27 52.80
CA LEU A 304 2.75 10.26 51.93
C LEU A 304 3.09 9.64 50.57
#